data_AF-A0A6J4YK79-F1
#
_entry.id   AF-A0A6J4YK79-F1
#
_cell.length_a   1.000
_cell.length_b   1.000
_cell.length_c   1.000
_cell.angle_alpha   90.00
_cell.angle_beta   90.00
_cell.angle_gamma   90.00
#
_symmetry.space_group_name_H-M   'P 1'
#
loop_
_entity.id
_entity.type
_entity.pdbx_description
1 polymer ?
#
loop_
_entity_poly.entity_id
_entity_poly.type
_entity_poly.pdbx_seq_one_letter_code
_entity_poly.pdbx_strand_id
1 'polypeptide(L)'
;MKKLVVIGLLGPTLDMGKRSKRWERWRPTVALCQHEDLLVNRFELLYQKRFKSLQDRVVKDIQHISPETEVVSHAVDFRDPWDLEEVYGALHDFAKAYAFDPDSEEYLVHITTGTHVAQICLYLLTESNYLPAKLIQTSPSPGKSKDHDVSGEYRIIDLDLSKYDRIAMRFRQELDDDITFLKSGIETRNEAFNALIERIEQVAVNSTDPVLITGPTGAGKSNLARRIYELKKSRRQLKGDFIEINCATLRGDAAMSALFGHKKGAFTGAARDRDGLLRAADKGMLFLDEVGELGLDEQSMLLRAIEEKKFLPLGSDEETQSDFQLICGTNRDLSVIVANGCFRDDLLSRINLWTFHMPGLAQRPEDIEPNLKFELDRFAERNNVHVTFNREARKQFLAFATSSDALWSANFRDLNGAVTRMSTLAPGGRITKEVVQEEIARLNLMWRAKTADNQNKILDAVIGTDRAGELDRFEKVQLADVLKVCKDSKSMSEAGRKVFAVSRTKKRITNDADRLRKYLARYNIQWGDL
;
A
#
# COMPACT_ATOMS: atom_id res chain seq x y z
N MET A 1 17.97 37.94 -18.68
CA MET A 1 16.93 38.00 -17.64
C MET A 1 15.61 37.74 -18.33
N LYS A 2 14.78 36.82 -17.82
CA LYS A 2 13.47 36.53 -18.43
C LYS A 2 12.58 37.77 -18.32
N LYS A 3 11.68 37.97 -19.29
CA LYS A 3 10.70 39.07 -19.21
C LYS A 3 9.62 38.71 -18.20
N LEU A 4 9.31 39.61 -17.27
CA LEU A 4 8.26 39.38 -16.29
C LEU A 4 6.89 39.73 -16.86
N VAL A 5 5.99 38.75 -16.85
CA VAL A 5 4.61 38.89 -17.35
C VAL A 5 3.64 38.66 -16.20
N VAL A 6 2.78 39.63 -15.93
CA VAL A 6 1.73 39.52 -14.90
C VAL A 6 0.38 39.29 -15.57
N ILE A 7 -0.35 38.27 -15.13
CA ILE A 7 -1.73 38.01 -15.51
C ILE A 7 -2.62 38.40 -14.34
N GLY A 8 -3.53 39.35 -14.54
CA GLY A 8 -4.37 39.85 -13.47
C GLY A 8 -5.80 40.12 -13.92
N LEU A 9 -6.75 39.85 -13.04
CA LEU A 9 -8.15 40.19 -13.30
C LEU A 9 -8.42 41.64 -12.88
N LEU A 10 -9.10 42.43 -13.71
CA LEU A 10 -9.51 43.78 -13.35
C LEU A 10 -10.41 43.76 -12.10
N GLY A 11 -10.08 44.52 -11.05
CA GLY A 11 -10.90 44.65 -9.85
C GLY A 11 -11.95 45.76 -9.97
N PRO A 12 -13.24 45.47 -10.26
CA PRO A 12 -14.22 46.51 -10.54
C PRO A 12 -14.51 47.42 -9.33
N THR A 13 -14.27 46.91 -8.12
CA THR A 13 -14.45 47.63 -6.84
C THR A 13 -13.16 48.30 -6.37
N LEU A 14 -12.04 47.59 -6.47
CA LEU A 14 -10.76 48.03 -5.89
C LEU A 14 -10.01 49.00 -6.82
N ASP A 15 -10.05 48.79 -8.14
CA ASP A 15 -9.36 49.65 -9.11
C ASP A 15 -10.18 50.87 -9.54
N MET A 16 -11.35 51.07 -8.94
CA MET A 16 -12.27 52.16 -9.25
C MET A 16 -11.76 53.52 -8.77
N GLY A 17 -11.84 54.53 -9.62
CA GLY A 17 -11.65 55.94 -9.26
C GLY A 17 -12.05 56.90 -10.39
N LYS A 18 -12.61 58.07 -10.03
CA LYS A 18 -12.95 59.16 -10.97
C LYS A 18 -12.06 60.37 -10.70
N ARG A 19 -11.57 61.04 -11.76
CA ARG A 19 -10.77 62.28 -11.71
C ARG A 19 -9.45 62.12 -10.91
N SER A 20 -8.95 63.19 -10.28
CA SER A 20 -7.62 63.27 -9.64
C SER A 20 -7.49 62.43 -8.37
N LYS A 21 -8.54 62.31 -7.56
CA LYS A 21 -8.54 61.57 -6.28
C LYS A 21 -8.23 60.06 -6.40
N ARG A 22 -8.20 59.49 -7.62
CA ARG A 22 -7.90 58.07 -7.82
C ARG A 22 -6.45 57.71 -7.47
N TRP A 23 -5.56 58.69 -7.46
CA TRP A 23 -4.16 58.52 -7.08
C TRP A 23 -3.94 58.48 -5.56
N GLU A 24 -4.96 58.84 -4.77
CA GLU A 24 -4.90 58.83 -3.30
C GLU A 24 -5.39 57.48 -2.72
N ARG A 25 -5.90 56.57 -3.55
CA ARG A 25 -6.49 55.29 -3.12
C ARG A 25 -5.64 54.13 -3.63
N TRP A 26 -5.43 53.14 -2.77
CA TRP A 26 -4.79 51.89 -3.15
C TRP A 26 -5.63 51.13 -4.18
N ARG A 27 -5.04 50.88 -5.35
CA ARG A 27 -5.66 50.24 -6.52
C ARG A 27 -4.77 49.08 -6.94
N PRO A 28 -5.08 47.84 -6.56
CA PRO A 28 -4.15 46.71 -6.64
C PRO A 28 -3.52 46.48 -8.03
N THR A 29 -4.30 46.59 -9.11
CA THR A 29 -3.82 46.33 -10.47
C THR A 29 -2.84 47.42 -10.93
N VAL A 30 -3.09 48.68 -10.53
CA VAL A 30 -2.21 49.81 -10.85
C VAL A 30 -0.99 49.82 -9.93
N ALA A 31 -1.21 49.63 -8.64
CA ALA A 31 -0.20 49.67 -7.59
C ALA A 31 0.89 48.60 -7.79
N LEU A 32 0.53 47.43 -8.31
CA LEU A 32 1.49 46.37 -8.62
C LEU A 32 2.59 46.84 -9.61
N CYS A 33 2.28 47.77 -10.50
CA CYS A 33 3.24 48.33 -11.46
C CYS A 33 4.01 49.55 -10.91
N GLN A 34 3.84 49.91 -9.64
CA GLN A 34 4.54 51.03 -8.99
C GLN A 34 5.79 50.61 -8.21
N HIS A 35 5.99 49.30 -8.02
CA HIS A 35 7.11 48.77 -7.24
C HIS A 35 8.42 48.86 -8.04
N GLU A 36 9.39 49.62 -7.53
CA GLU A 36 10.70 49.81 -8.19
C GLU A 36 11.52 48.50 -8.28
N ASP A 37 11.28 47.58 -7.34
CA ASP A 37 11.94 46.26 -7.26
C ASP A 37 11.23 45.17 -8.09
N LEU A 38 10.07 45.47 -8.68
CA LEU A 38 9.29 44.55 -9.50
C LEU A 38 8.99 45.14 -10.87
N LEU A 39 9.95 45.01 -11.78
CA LEU A 39 9.81 45.51 -13.16
C LEU A 39 8.90 44.60 -13.99
N VAL A 40 7.62 44.95 -14.10
CA VAL A 40 6.65 44.27 -14.96
C VAL A 40 6.91 44.65 -16.42
N ASN A 41 7.27 43.69 -17.28
CA ASN A 41 7.48 43.98 -18.70
C ASN A 41 6.16 43.97 -19.48
N ARG A 42 5.27 43.03 -19.14
CA ARG A 42 3.95 42.91 -19.76
C ARG A 42 2.88 42.58 -18.72
N PHE A 43 1.73 43.24 -18.82
CA PHE A 43 0.57 42.99 -17.99
C PHE A 43 -0.60 42.50 -18.85
N GLU A 44 -0.95 41.23 -18.71
CA GLU A 44 -2.13 40.60 -19.31
C GLU A 44 -3.36 40.88 -18.43
N LEU A 45 -4.09 41.95 -18.76
CA LEU A 45 -5.24 42.43 -18.02
C LEU A 45 -6.53 41.73 -18.48
N LEU A 46 -7.00 40.77 -17.70
CA LEU A 46 -8.28 40.10 -17.91
C LEU A 46 -9.42 41.00 -17.45
N TYR A 47 -10.47 41.16 -18.26
CA TYR A 47 -11.63 41.97 -17.89
C TYR A 47 -12.91 41.45 -18.53
N GLN A 48 -14.05 41.71 -17.88
CA GLN A 48 -15.37 41.49 -18.50
C GLN A 48 -15.74 42.69 -19.36
N LYS A 49 -16.36 42.48 -20.52
CA LYS A 49 -16.70 43.54 -21.49
C LYS A 49 -17.56 44.66 -20.87
N ARG A 50 -18.41 44.35 -19.89
CA ARG A 50 -19.20 45.34 -19.15
C ARG A 50 -18.35 46.39 -18.40
N PHE A 51 -17.08 46.10 -18.12
CA PHE A 51 -16.14 47.01 -17.44
C PHE A 51 -15.12 47.66 -18.39
N LYS A 52 -15.37 47.64 -19.71
CA LYS A 52 -14.46 48.19 -20.73
C LYS A 52 -13.97 49.62 -20.42
N SER A 53 -14.87 50.52 -20.02
CA SER A 53 -14.48 51.91 -19.69
C SER A 53 -13.58 52.03 -18.46
N LEU A 54 -13.64 51.09 -17.51
CA LEU A 54 -12.73 51.03 -16.37
C LEU A 54 -11.39 50.45 -16.80
N GLN A 55 -11.41 49.37 -17.58
CA GLN A 55 -10.22 48.77 -18.17
C GLN A 55 -9.38 49.79 -18.95
N ASP A 56 -10.00 50.56 -19.86
CA ASP A 56 -9.30 51.59 -20.64
C ASP A 56 -8.64 52.66 -19.75
N ARG A 57 -9.23 52.94 -18.58
CA ARG A 57 -8.66 53.88 -17.61
C ARG A 57 -7.48 53.27 -16.86
N VAL A 58 -7.60 52.01 -16.41
CA VAL A 58 -6.53 51.30 -15.72
C VAL A 58 -5.31 51.15 -16.62
N VAL A 59 -5.50 50.82 -17.91
CA VAL A 59 -4.40 50.80 -18.89
C VAL A 59 -3.67 52.13 -18.98
N LYS A 60 -4.41 53.24 -19.13
CA LYS A 60 -3.80 54.59 -19.18
C LYS A 60 -3.10 54.95 -17.89
N ASP A 61 -3.65 54.53 -16.75
CA ASP A 61 -3.05 54.80 -15.45
C ASP A 61 -1.74 54.02 -15.28
N ILE A 62 -1.68 52.73 -15.68
CA ILE A 62 -0.45 51.92 -15.67
C ILE A 62 0.61 52.54 -16.59
N GLN A 63 0.25 52.88 -17.84
CA GLN A 63 1.15 53.53 -18.80
C GLN A 63 1.69 54.87 -18.31
N HIS A 64 0.96 55.56 -17.42
CA HIS A 64 1.42 56.82 -16.83
C HIS A 64 2.47 56.61 -15.74
N ILE A 65 2.34 55.57 -14.93
CA ILE A 65 3.24 55.28 -13.79
C ILE A 65 4.43 54.41 -14.16
N SER A 66 4.26 53.51 -15.14
CA SER A 66 5.27 52.62 -15.67
C SER A 66 5.13 52.61 -17.20
N PRO A 67 5.69 53.62 -17.88
CA PRO A 67 5.66 53.73 -19.35
C PRO A 67 6.28 52.54 -20.08
N GLU A 68 7.17 51.81 -19.42
CA GLU A 68 7.84 50.61 -19.91
C GLU A 68 7.00 49.33 -19.81
N THR A 69 5.91 49.32 -19.03
CA THR A 69 4.99 48.19 -18.94
C THR A 69 4.06 48.17 -20.15
N GLU A 70 4.12 47.11 -20.96
CA GLU A 70 3.13 46.84 -22.00
C GLU A 70 1.86 46.26 -21.38
N VAL A 71 0.68 46.86 -21.59
CA VAL A 71 -0.59 46.30 -21.09
C VAL A 71 -1.41 45.73 -22.23
N VAL A 72 -1.60 44.41 -22.23
CA VAL A 72 -2.41 43.67 -23.21
C VAL A 72 -3.70 43.25 -22.51
N SER A 73 -4.85 43.48 -23.14
CA SER A 73 -6.15 43.29 -22.48
C SER A 73 -6.98 42.19 -23.12
N HIS A 74 -7.46 41.25 -22.31
CA HIS A 74 -8.22 40.08 -22.75
C HIS A 74 -9.63 40.12 -22.19
N ALA A 75 -10.62 40.01 -23.07
CA ALA A 75 -12.01 39.93 -22.65
C ALA A 75 -12.33 38.50 -22.18
N VAL A 76 -12.66 38.36 -20.90
CA VAL A 76 -13.09 37.11 -20.27
C VAL A 76 -14.46 37.36 -19.65
N ASP A 77 -15.51 36.86 -20.30
CA ASP A 77 -16.90 37.12 -19.91
C ASP A 77 -17.52 35.90 -19.22
N PHE A 78 -18.27 36.16 -18.15
CA PHE A 78 -19.10 35.21 -17.41
C PHE A 78 -20.27 35.98 -16.79
N ARG A 79 -21.45 35.36 -16.73
CA ARG A 79 -22.71 35.94 -16.27
C ARG A 79 -22.75 36.06 -14.76
N ASP A 80 -22.51 34.96 -14.05
CA ASP A 80 -22.45 34.93 -12.59
C ASP A 80 -21.00 34.85 -12.09
N PRO A 81 -20.45 35.93 -11.49
CA PRO A 81 -19.09 35.92 -10.94
C PRO A 81 -18.95 35.05 -9.67
N TRP A 82 -20.04 34.49 -9.14
CA TRP A 82 -20.03 33.58 -7.99
C TRP A 82 -20.28 32.12 -8.37
N ASP A 83 -20.54 31.83 -9.65
CA ASP A 83 -20.64 30.46 -10.17
C ASP A 83 -19.24 29.91 -10.50
N LEU A 84 -18.87 28.81 -9.87
CA LEU A 84 -17.54 28.23 -10.01
C LEU A 84 -17.30 27.65 -11.41
N GLU A 85 -18.30 26.99 -12.00
CA GLU A 85 -18.17 26.33 -13.31
C GLU A 85 -18.01 27.37 -14.41
N GLU A 86 -18.83 28.43 -14.38
CA GLU A 86 -18.79 29.50 -15.38
C GLU A 86 -17.47 30.29 -15.30
N VAL A 87 -17.05 30.67 -14.09
CA VAL A 87 -15.79 31.42 -13.88
C VAL A 87 -14.57 30.57 -14.20
N TYR A 88 -14.54 29.31 -13.76
CA TYR A 88 -13.45 28.39 -14.07
C TYR A 88 -13.34 28.14 -15.57
N GLY A 89 -14.47 27.84 -16.23
CA GLY A 89 -14.52 27.62 -17.68
C GLY A 89 -13.96 28.80 -18.46
N ALA A 90 -14.41 30.03 -18.16
CA ALA A 90 -13.95 31.22 -18.87
C ALA A 90 -12.44 31.51 -18.68
N LEU A 91 -11.92 31.33 -17.46
CA LEU A 91 -10.48 31.52 -17.18
C LEU A 91 -9.61 30.40 -17.76
N HIS A 92 -10.13 29.17 -17.75
CA HIS A 92 -9.47 28.01 -18.35
C HIS A 92 -9.39 28.14 -19.87
N ASP A 93 -10.45 28.63 -20.53
CA ASP A 93 -10.46 28.89 -21.97
C ASP A 93 -9.42 29.96 -22.35
N PHE A 94 -9.29 31.01 -21.54
CA PHE A 94 -8.18 31.97 -21.68
C PHE A 94 -6.82 31.29 -21.55
N ALA A 95 -6.60 30.51 -20.48
CA ALA A 95 -5.33 29.83 -20.24
C ALA A 95 -4.95 28.89 -21.40
N LYS A 96 -5.92 28.16 -21.98
CA LYS A 96 -5.68 27.30 -23.14
C LYS A 96 -5.38 28.06 -24.43
N ALA A 97 -6.01 29.21 -24.63
CA ALA A 97 -5.83 30.01 -25.84
C ALA A 97 -4.55 30.86 -25.80
N TYR A 98 -4.04 31.16 -24.60
CA TYR A 98 -2.88 32.00 -24.41
C TYR A 98 -1.58 31.22 -24.69
N ALA A 99 -0.70 31.82 -25.51
CA ALA A 99 0.57 31.21 -25.90
C ALA A 99 1.66 31.54 -24.87
N PHE A 100 1.88 30.64 -23.90
CA PHE A 100 2.96 30.75 -22.92
C PHE A 100 4.33 30.43 -23.54
N ASP A 101 5.35 31.19 -23.16
CA ASP A 101 6.78 30.95 -23.45
C ASP A 101 7.59 30.95 -22.14
N PRO A 102 7.55 29.86 -21.35
CA PRO A 102 8.28 29.76 -20.09
C PRO A 102 9.81 29.79 -20.25
N ASP A 103 10.36 29.65 -21.45
CA ASP A 103 11.81 29.69 -21.69
C ASP A 103 12.34 31.12 -21.68
N SER A 104 11.58 32.07 -22.25
CA SER A 104 11.96 33.48 -22.32
C SER A 104 11.22 34.40 -21.34
N GLU A 105 10.10 33.96 -20.77
CA GLU A 105 9.23 34.74 -19.88
C GLU A 105 9.06 34.08 -18.49
N GLU A 106 8.88 34.91 -17.46
CA GLU A 106 8.47 34.48 -16.12
C GLU A 106 7.07 35.02 -15.84
N TYR A 107 6.14 34.14 -15.44
CA TYR A 107 4.74 34.50 -15.24
C TYR A 107 4.38 34.63 -13.76
N LEU A 108 3.60 35.66 -13.45
CA LEU A 108 2.94 35.86 -12.17
C LEU A 108 1.44 36.00 -12.36
N VAL A 109 0.64 35.31 -11.55
CA VAL A 109 -0.82 35.46 -11.53
C VAL A 109 -1.22 36.31 -10.33
N HIS A 110 -1.79 37.49 -10.59
CA HIS A 110 -2.23 38.42 -9.55
C HIS A 110 -3.59 38.01 -8.99
N ILE A 111 -3.59 37.57 -7.73
CA ILE A 111 -4.76 36.97 -7.06
C ILE A 111 -5.45 37.92 -6.06
N THR A 112 -5.14 39.22 -6.08
CA THR A 112 -5.76 40.17 -5.14
C THR A 112 -7.13 40.67 -5.62
N THR A 113 -7.31 40.80 -6.92
CA THR A 113 -8.51 41.35 -7.54
C THR A 113 -9.46 40.25 -8.01
N GLY A 114 -10.71 40.62 -8.29
CA GLY A 114 -11.78 39.67 -8.57
C GLY A 114 -12.57 39.23 -7.33
N THR A 115 -13.60 38.44 -7.56
CA THR A 115 -14.34 37.73 -6.51
C THR A 115 -13.49 36.59 -5.92
N HIS A 116 -13.80 36.15 -4.70
CA HIS A 116 -13.14 34.96 -4.12
C HIS A 116 -13.23 33.71 -5.00
N VAL A 117 -14.33 33.55 -5.76
CA VAL A 117 -14.46 32.44 -6.74
C VAL A 117 -13.39 32.55 -7.82
N ALA A 118 -13.27 33.70 -8.50
CA ALA A 118 -12.19 33.94 -9.46
C ALA A 118 -10.78 33.75 -8.87
N GLN A 119 -10.54 34.15 -7.62
CA GLN A 119 -9.25 33.92 -6.94
C GLN A 119 -8.97 32.42 -6.75
N ILE A 120 -9.97 31.64 -6.35
CA ILE A 120 -9.88 30.18 -6.25
C ILE A 120 -9.63 29.55 -7.64
N CYS A 121 -10.34 29.99 -8.68
CA CYS A 121 -10.13 29.49 -10.03
C CYS A 121 -8.71 29.77 -10.54
N LEU A 122 -8.20 30.99 -10.34
CA LEU A 122 -6.82 31.35 -10.68
C LEU A 122 -5.80 30.49 -9.91
N TYR A 123 -6.05 30.24 -8.63
CA TYR A 123 -5.23 29.32 -7.83
C TYR A 123 -5.22 27.90 -8.43
N LEU A 124 -6.40 27.33 -8.70
CA LEU A 124 -6.54 25.97 -9.25
C LEU A 124 -5.87 25.84 -10.62
N LEU A 125 -6.04 26.83 -11.50
CA LEU A 125 -5.42 26.83 -12.83
C LEU A 125 -3.88 26.96 -12.74
N THR A 126 -3.37 27.65 -11.72
CA THR A 126 -1.93 27.75 -11.49
C THR A 126 -1.37 26.46 -10.87
N GLU A 127 -2.07 25.86 -9.90
CA GLU A 127 -1.69 24.60 -9.24
C GLU A 127 -1.68 23.42 -10.23
N SER A 128 -2.70 23.34 -11.08
CA SER A 128 -2.80 22.32 -12.13
C SER A 128 -1.95 22.64 -13.37
N ASN A 129 -1.09 23.66 -13.30
CA ASN A 129 -0.14 24.08 -14.32
C ASN A 129 -0.76 24.46 -15.69
N TYR A 130 -2.05 24.82 -15.73
CA TYR A 130 -2.66 25.47 -16.90
C TYR A 130 -2.19 26.92 -17.05
N LEU A 131 -1.89 27.58 -15.93
CA LEU A 131 -1.16 28.84 -15.85
C LEU A 131 0.25 28.53 -15.28
N PRO A 132 1.30 28.40 -16.11
CA PRO A 132 2.65 28.07 -15.66
C PRO A 132 3.33 29.27 -14.97
N ALA A 133 2.82 29.66 -13.81
CA ALA A 133 3.14 30.90 -13.12
C ALA A 133 3.30 30.69 -11.60
N LYS A 134 3.92 31.66 -10.92
CA LYS A 134 3.77 31.79 -9.45
C LYS A 134 2.58 32.72 -9.16
N LEU A 135 2.04 32.67 -7.95
CA LEU A 135 1.01 33.63 -7.56
C LEU A 135 1.67 34.91 -7.02
N ILE A 136 1.03 36.05 -7.24
CA ILE A 136 1.39 37.32 -6.59
C ILE A 136 0.17 37.92 -5.91
N GLN A 137 0.34 38.28 -4.64
CA GLN A 137 -0.70 38.91 -3.83
C GLN A 137 -0.21 40.28 -3.37
N THR A 138 -0.98 41.33 -3.66
CA THR A 138 -0.77 42.68 -3.16
C THR A 138 -1.70 42.99 -1.99
N SER A 139 -1.23 43.79 -1.03
CA SER A 139 -1.99 44.32 0.12
C SER A 139 -1.71 45.82 0.30
N PRO A 140 -2.64 46.59 0.89
CA PRO A 140 -2.37 47.99 1.22
C PRO A 140 -1.36 48.09 2.36
N SER A 141 -0.54 49.15 2.39
CA SER A 141 0.47 49.34 3.45
C SER A 141 -0.19 49.51 4.83
N PRO A 142 0.25 48.77 5.87
CA PRO A 142 -0.33 48.86 7.20
C PRO A 142 0.16 50.12 7.93
N GLY A 143 -0.58 51.22 7.83
CA GLY A 143 -0.38 52.40 8.68
C GLY A 143 -0.87 53.72 8.07
N LYS A 144 -1.32 54.65 8.92
CA LYS A 144 -1.50 56.06 8.53
C LYS A 144 -0.13 56.71 8.35
N SER A 145 0.56 56.39 7.26
CA SER A 145 1.82 57.05 6.88
C SER A 145 1.53 58.46 6.39
N LYS A 146 2.31 59.44 6.87
CA LYS A 146 2.27 60.85 6.46
C LYS A 146 2.85 61.10 5.07
N ASP A 147 3.47 60.07 4.48
CA ASP A 147 3.90 60.07 3.08
C ASP A 147 2.97 59.15 2.28
N HIS A 148 2.42 59.68 1.19
CA HIS A 148 1.46 59.05 0.29
C HIS A 148 2.07 57.87 -0.51
N ASP A 149 2.58 56.85 0.16
CA ASP A 149 2.93 55.59 -0.50
C ASP A 149 1.67 54.76 -0.73
N VAL A 150 1.14 54.86 -1.94
CA VAL A 150 -0.09 54.21 -2.39
C VAL A 150 0.21 52.90 -3.12
N SER A 151 1.50 52.48 -3.21
CA SER A 151 1.92 51.25 -3.89
C SER A 151 1.55 49.98 -3.08
N GLY A 152 1.56 50.06 -1.75
CA GLY A 152 1.23 48.91 -0.90
C GLY A 152 2.43 47.97 -0.71
N GLU A 153 2.13 46.71 -0.38
CA GLU A 153 3.10 45.62 -0.31
C GLU A 153 2.68 44.50 -1.26
N TYR A 154 3.63 43.70 -1.74
CA TYR A 154 3.35 42.48 -2.50
C TYR A 154 4.09 41.27 -1.93
N ARG A 155 3.55 40.08 -2.19
CA ARG A 155 4.14 38.78 -1.85
C ARG A 155 4.01 37.84 -3.03
N ILE A 156 5.12 37.24 -3.45
CA ILE A 156 5.13 36.15 -4.43
C ILE A 156 5.00 34.83 -3.67
N ILE A 157 4.09 33.98 -4.13
CA ILE A 157 3.77 32.67 -3.55
C ILE A 157 4.09 31.62 -4.61
N ASP A 158 5.13 30.84 -4.36
CA ASP A 158 5.50 29.69 -5.20
C ASP A 158 4.65 28.49 -4.77
N LEU A 159 3.89 27.90 -5.70
CA LEU A 159 3.04 26.73 -5.40
C LEU A 159 3.82 25.41 -5.45
N ASP A 160 5.09 25.43 -5.86
CA ASP A 160 5.94 24.24 -5.83
C ASP A 160 6.23 23.82 -4.38
N LEU A 161 5.51 22.79 -3.93
CA LEU A 161 5.63 22.22 -2.59
C LEU A 161 6.99 21.55 -2.33
N SER A 162 7.82 21.31 -3.36
CA SER A 162 9.15 20.71 -3.18
C SER A 162 10.10 21.55 -2.32
N LYS A 163 9.83 22.86 -2.17
CA LYS A 163 10.60 23.78 -1.31
C LYS A 163 10.04 23.91 0.11
N TYR A 164 8.85 23.37 0.38
CA TYR A 164 8.20 23.44 1.69
C TYR A 164 8.44 22.16 2.49
N ASP A 165 9.69 21.97 2.92
CA ASP A 165 10.18 20.82 3.70
C ASP A 165 9.27 20.45 4.89
N ARG A 166 8.59 21.41 5.51
CA ARG A 166 7.78 21.17 6.73
C ARG A 166 6.52 20.34 6.49
N ILE A 167 5.88 20.48 5.33
CA ILE A 167 4.66 19.69 5.01
C ILE A 167 5.09 18.28 4.58
N ALA A 168 6.10 18.20 3.71
CA ALA A 168 6.70 16.93 3.31
C ALA A 168 7.25 16.14 4.51
N MET A 169 7.85 16.81 5.50
CA MET A 169 8.33 16.20 6.74
C MET A 169 7.19 15.63 7.60
N ARG A 170 6.02 16.28 7.65
CA ARG A 170 4.85 15.75 8.37
C ARG A 170 4.31 14.49 7.72
N PHE A 171 4.13 14.50 6.39
CA PHE A 171 3.68 13.31 5.67
C PHE A 171 4.69 12.16 5.80
N ARG A 172 5.99 12.46 5.76
CA ARG A 172 7.03 11.45 5.98
C ARG A 172 6.98 10.88 7.40
N GLN A 173 6.75 11.73 8.41
CA GLN A 173 6.61 11.26 9.79
C GLN A 173 5.37 10.38 9.97
N GLU A 174 4.21 10.78 9.42
CA GLU A 174 2.98 9.97 9.48
C GLU A 174 3.18 8.61 8.79
N LEU A 175 3.86 8.59 7.65
CA LEU A 175 4.21 7.36 6.95
C LEU A 175 5.13 6.46 7.80
N ASP A 176 6.18 7.03 8.38
CA ASP A 176 7.13 6.28 9.23
C ASP A 176 6.43 5.68 10.47
N ASP A 177 5.50 6.43 11.07
CA ASP A 177 4.71 5.98 12.23
C ASP A 177 3.79 4.81 11.84
N ASP A 178 3.11 4.90 10.68
CA ASP A 178 2.23 3.85 10.17
C ASP A 178 2.99 2.58 9.78
N ILE A 179 4.14 2.72 9.12
CA ILE A 179 5.03 1.60 8.79
C ILE A 179 5.50 0.92 10.07
N THR A 180 5.91 1.69 11.07
CA THR A 180 6.34 1.18 12.38
C THR A 180 5.21 0.42 13.06
N PHE A 181 3.99 0.95 13.01
CA PHE A 181 2.79 0.31 13.55
C PHE A 181 2.49 -1.04 12.86
N LEU A 182 2.53 -1.09 11.53
CA LEU A 182 2.32 -2.33 10.75
C LEU A 182 3.38 -3.39 11.09
N LYS A 183 4.61 -2.98 11.40
CA LYS A 183 5.71 -3.85 11.87
C LYS A 183 5.62 -4.21 13.35
N SER A 184 4.58 -3.78 14.07
CA SER A 184 4.43 -3.96 15.52
C SER A 184 5.58 -3.35 16.34
N GLY A 185 6.24 -2.32 15.82
CA GLY A 185 7.41 -1.69 16.45
C GLY A 185 8.70 -2.51 16.31
N ILE A 186 8.72 -3.57 15.51
CA ILE A 186 9.91 -4.38 15.27
C ILE A 186 10.79 -3.70 14.22
N GLU A 187 12.05 -3.42 14.58
CA GLU A 187 13.07 -2.89 13.67
C GLU A 187 13.52 -3.97 12.67
N THR A 188 12.73 -4.20 11.63
CA THR A 188 13.04 -5.18 10.58
C THR A 188 14.14 -4.67 9.66
N ARG A 189 15.13 -5.53 9.42
CA ARG A 189 16.34 -5.23 8.64
C ARG A 189 16.24 -5.76 7.21
N ASN A 190 15.24 -6.59 6.92
CA ASN A 190 15.03 -7.15 5.59
C ASN A 190 14.41 -6.11 4.64
N GLU A 191 15.16 -5.70 3.61
CA GLU A 191 14.73 -4.68 2.63
C GLU A 191 13.46 -5.07 1.87
N ALA A 192 13.37 -6.32 1.42
CA ALA A 192 12.20 -6.81 0.68
C ALA A 192 10.94 -6.78 1.56
N PHE A 193 11.05 -7.07 2.85
CA PHE A 193 9.94 -6.90 3.78
C PHE A 193 9.57 -5.45 4.01
N ASN A 194 10.56 -4.56 4.16
CA ASN A 194 10.31 -3.13 4.36
C ASN A 194 9.53 -2.55 3.18
N ALA A 195 9.96 -2.84 1.95
CA ALA A 195 9.26 -2.45 0.73
C ALA A 195 7.86 -3.09 0.62
N LEU A 196 7.68 -4.33 1.08
CA LEU A 196 6.37 -4.97 1.15
C LEU A 196 5.42 -4.21 2.08
N ILE A 197 5.87 -3.86 3.28
CA ILE A 197 5.07 -3.14 4.27
C ILE A 197 4.73 -1.73 3.79
N GLU A 198 5.67 -1.02 3.17
CA GLU A 198 5.43 0.30 2.56
C GLU A 198 4.30 0.25 1.52
N ARG A 199 4.31 -0.76 0.65
CA ARG A 199 3.24 -0.93 -0.35
C ARG A 199 1.91 -1.32 0.29
N ILE A 200 1.94 -2.13 1.35
CA ILE A 200 0.73 -2.50 2.11
C ILE A 200 0.14 -1.27 2.80
N GLU A 201 0.96 -0.39 3.37
CA GLU A 201 0.52 0.89 3.94
C GLU A 201 -0.20 1.72 2.88
N GLN A 202 0.42 1.93 1.72
CA GLN A 202 -0.17 2.74 0.64
C GLN A 202 -1.52 2.20 0.19
N VAL A 203 -1.63 0.87 0.03
CA VAL A 203 -2.91 0.23 -0.34
C VAL A 203 -3.92 0.32 0.80
N ALA A 204 -3.49 0.09 2.05
CA ALA A 204 -4.38 0.18 3.20
C ALA A 204 -4.95 1.60 3.39
N VAL A 205 -4.15 2.64 3.11
CA VAL A 205 -4.59 4.04 3.24
C VAL A 205 -5.42 4.50 2.04
N ASN A 206 -5.03 4.14 0.82
CA ASN A 206 -5.60 4.74 -0.39
C ASN A 206 -6.68 3.88 -1.07
N SER A 207 -6.89 2.64 -0.65
CA SER A 207 -7.82 1.70 -1.29
C SER A 207 -8.78 1.04 -0.31
N THR A 208 -9.98 0.70 -0.79
CA THR A 208 -10.98 -0.13 -0.10
C THR A 208 -11.15 -1.50 -0.74
N ASP A 209 -10.42 -1.79 -1.82
CA ASP A 209 -10.51 -3.04 -2.56
C ASP A 209 -9.90 -4.24 -1.79
N PRO A 210 -10.24 -5.48 -2.18
CA PRO A 210 -9.70 -6.68 -1.55
C PRO A 210 -8.18 -6.78 -1.59
N VAL A 211 -7.60 -7.29 -0.48
CA VAL A 211 -6.17 -7.58 -0.36
C VAL A 211 -5.95 -9.08 -0.20
N LEU A 212 -5.09 -9.68 -1.02
CA LEU A 212 -4.67 -11.07 -0.93
C LEU A 212 -3.25 -11.17 -0.39
N ILE A 213 -3.08 -11.80 0.77
CA ILE A 213 -1.78 -12.07 1.39
C ILE A 213 -1.45 -13.56 1.21
N THR A 214 -0.47 -13.85 0.36
CA THR A 214 0.06 -15.20 0.17
C THR A 214 1.29 -15.41 1.05
N GLY A 215 1.61 -16.67 1.37
CA GLY A 215 2.84 -17.00 2.09
C GLY A 215 2.66 -18.19 3.02
N PRO A 216 3.77 -18.75 3.54
CA PRO A 216 3.70 -19.98 4.32
C PRO A 216 2.92 -19.80 5.64
N THR A 217 2.40 -20.89 6.16
CA THR A 217 1.70 -20.90 7.45
C THR A 217 2.66 -20.47 8.57
N GLY A 218 2.19 -19.61 9.46
CA GLY A 218 3.00 -19.07 10.56
C GLY A 218 3.90 -17.89 10.18
N ALA A 219 3.83 -17.36 8.95
CA ALA A 219 4.58 -16.17 8.53
C ALA A 219 4.08 -14.86 9.15
N GLY A 220 2.90 -14.85 9.79
CA GLY A 220 2.34 -13.66 10.46
C GLY A 220 1.19 -12.96 9.71
N LYS A 221 0.61 -13.61 8.68
CA LYS A 221 -0.49 -13.05 7.87
C LYS A 221 -1.67 -12.51 8.69
N SER A 222 -2.16 -13.28 9.66
CA SER A 222 -3.29 -12.87 10.52
C SER A 222 -2.96 -11.68 11.41
N ASN A 223 -1.71 -11.60 11.91
CA ASN A 223 -1.25 -10.43 12.66
C ASN A 223 -1.21 -9.19 11.77
N LEU A 224 -0.68 -9.31 10.56
CA LEU A 224 -0.62 -8.22 9.59
C LEU A 224 -2.03 -7.75 9.19
N ALA A 225 -2.95 -8.67 8.93
CA ALA A 225 -4.35 -8.34 8.62
C ALA A 225 -5.01 -7.54 9.76
N ARG A 226 -4.78 -7.93 11.02
CA ARG A 226 -5.27 -7.20 12.19
C ARG A 226 -4.67 -5.79 12.28
N ARG A 227 -3.38 -5.63 12.00
CA ARG A 227 -2.73 -4.30 11.96
C ARG A 227 -3.27 -3.42 10.85
N ILE A 228 -3.53 -3.98 9.66
CA ILE A 228 -4.18 -3.23 8.57
C ILE A 228 -5.56 -2.73 9.01
N TYR A 229 -6.36 -3.56 9.67
CA TYR A 229 -7.64 -3.14 10.24
C TYR A 229 -7.48 -2.02 11.28
N GLU A 230 -6.57 -2.19 12.25
CA GLU A 230 -6.34 -1.19 13.30
C GLU A 230 -5.89 0.16 12.72
N LEU A 231 -5.04 0.13 11.70
CA LEU A 231 -4.59 1.32 10.96
C LEU A 231 -5.77 2.01 10.23
N LYS A 232 -6.57 1.27 9.48
CA LYS A 232 -7.76 1.82 8.82
C LYS A 232 -8.77 2.37 9.82
N LYS A 233 -8.94 1.71 10.98
CA LYS A 233 -9.83 2.16 12.06
C LYS A 233 -9.33 3.44 12.73
N SER A 234 -8.03 3.57 12.99
CA SER A 234 -7.45 4.80 13.56
C SER A 234 -7.63 6.01 12.62
N ARG A 235 -7.53 5.77 11.31
CA ARG A 235 -7.81 6.75 10.25
C ARG A 235 -9.30 6.96 9.94
N ARG A 236 -10.20 6.38 10.75
CA ARG A 236 -11.68 6.49 10.64
C ARG A 236 -12.25 6.01 9.30
N GLN A 237 -11.51 5.15 8.59
CA GLN A 237 -11.95 4.54 7.33
C GLN A 237 -12.90 3.36 7.57
N LEU A 238 -12.91 2.80 8.78
CA LEU A 238 -13.77 1.69 9.20
C LEU A 238 -14.54 2.05 10.47
N LYS A 239 -15.79 1.58 10.57
CA LYS A 239 -16.67 1.78 11.74
C LYS A 239 -16.98 0.46 12.46
N GLY A 240 -17.09 -0.63 11.72
CA GLY A 240 -17.41 -1.96 12.21
C GLY A 240 -16.20 -2.70 12.80
N ASP A 241 -16.42 -3.98 13.09
CA ASP A 241 -15.45 -4.84 13.75
C ASP A 241 -14.54 -5.60 12.78
N PHE A 242 -13.48 -6.17 13.33
CA PHE A 242 -12.60 -7.09 12.62
C PHE A 242 -13.07 -8.52 12.85
N ILE A 243 -13.56 -9.16 11.79
CA ILE A 243 -14.04 -10.53 11.83
C ILE A 243 -13.01 -11.44 11.16
N GLU A 244 -12.40 -12.32 11.94
CA GLU A 244 -11.39 -13.28 11.48
C GLU A 244 -12.00 -14.68 11.38
N ILE A 245 -11.83 -15.30 10.21
CA ILE A 245 -12.40 -16.61 9.91
C ILE A 245 -11.31 -17.53 9.36
N ASN A 246 -11.12 -18.68 9.99
CA ASN A 246 -10.27 -19.74 9.45
C ASN A 246 -11.09 -20.66 8.54
N CYS A 247 -10.90 -20.53 7.23
CA CYS A 247 -11.65 -21.29 6.22
C CYS A 247 -11.40 -22.80 6.29
N ALA A 248 -10.27 -23.24 6.87
CA ALA A 248 -9.98 -24.67 7.06
C ALA A 248 -10.97 -25.34 8.04
N THR A 249 -11.64 -24.57 8.90
CA THR A 249 -12.65 -25.06 9.85
C THR A 249 -14.06 -25.08 9.27
N LEU A 250 -14.24 -24.57 8.05
CA LEU A 250 -15.54 -24.43 7.41
C LEU A 250 -15.75 -25.58 6.41
N ARG A 251 -16.78 -26.41 6.66
CA ARG A 251 -17.22 -27.49 5.77
C ARG A 251 -18.75 -27.60 5.74
N GLY A 252 -19.34 -27.68 4.54
CA GLY A 252 -20.75 -28.01 4.32
C GLY A 252 -21.73 -27.03 4.97
N ASP A 253 -22.91 -27.51 5.39
CA ASP A 253 -23.98 -26.67 5.96
C ASP A 253 -23.52 -25.82 7.17
N ALA A 254 -22.54 -26.31 7.94
CA ALA A 254 -21.96 -25.58 9.07
C ALA A 254 -21.15 -24.36 8.60
N ALA A 255 -20.44 -24.45 7.48
CA ALA A 255 -19.74 -23.33 6.87
C ALA A 255 -20.71 -22.23 6.46
N MET A 256 -21.76 -22.65 5.77
CA MET A 256 -22.77 -21.78 5.19
C MET A 256 -23.54 -21.04 6.29
N SER A 257 -23.95 -21.79 7.32
CA SER A 257 -24.59 -21.26 8.53
C SER A 257 -23.69 -20.29 9.32
N ALA A 258 -22.39 -20.55 9.38
CA ALA A 258 -21.44 -19.68 10.06
C ALA A 258 -21.18 -18.38 9.27
N LEU A 259 -20.93 -18.47 7.96
CA LEU A 259 -20.61 -17.34 7.09
C LEU A 259 -21.84 -16.45 6.86
N PHE A 260 -22.93 -17.03 6.36
CA PHE A 260 -24.10 -16.31 5.85
C PHE A 260 -25.25 -16.23 6.84
N GLY A 261 -25.18 -16.99 7.95
CA GLY A 261 -26.26 -17.09 8.90
C GLY A 261 -27.34 -18.07 8.46
N HIS A 262 -28.35 -18.23 9.31
CA HIS A 262 -29.50 -19.10 9.02
C HIS A 262 -30.75 -18.64 9.75
N LYS A 263 -31.90 -19.03 9.20
CA LYS A 263 -33.20 -18.96 9.88
C LYS A 263 -33.49 -20.24 10.65
N LYS A 264 -34.29 -20.11 11.72
CA LYS A 264 -34.77 -21.25 12.50
C LYS A 264 -35.41 -22.29 11.57
N GLY A 265 -34.97 -23.54 11.70
CA GLY A 265 -35.47 -24.66 10.89
C GLY A 265 -34.78 -24.87 9.55
N ALA A 266 -33.76 -24.10 9.19
CA ALA A 266 -33.05 -24.24 7.92
C ALA A 266 -32.30 -25.59 7.75
N PHE A 267 -31.85 -26.21 8.85
CA PHE A 267 -31.21 -27.53 8.87
C PHE A 267 -31.36 -28.21 10.23
N THR A 268 -30.96 -29.49 10.33
CA THR A 268 -31.01 -30.25 11.60
C THR A 268 -30.09 -29.62 12.65
N GLY A 269 -30.67 -29.00 13.68
CA GLY A 269 -29.94 -28.27 14.73
C GLY A 269 -30.11 -26.75 14.69
N ALA A 270 -30.77 -26.19 13.67
CA ALA A 270 -31.11 -24.77 13.55
C ALA A 270 -32.23 -24.34 14.53
N ALA A 271 -31.94 -24.36 15.83
CA ALA A 271 -32.93 -24.08 16.87
C ALA A 271 -33.34 -22.60 16.97
N ARG A 272 -32.49 -21.68 16.48
CA ARG A 272 -32.66 -20.22 16.55
C ARG A 272 -32.04 -19.57 15.31
N ASP A 273 -32.47 -18.36 14.99
CA ASP A 273 -31.84 -17.54 13.94
C ASP A 273 -30.39 -17.17 14.32
N ARG A 274 -29.53 -17.03 13.31
CA ARG A 274 -28.15 -16.55 13.45
C ARG A 274 -27.82 -15.63 12.28
N ASP A 275 -27.28 -14.45 12.56
CA ASP A 275 -27.02 -13.41 11.54
C ASP A 275 -25.81 -13.70 10.63
N GLY A 276 -24.90 -14.60 11.04
CA GLY A 276 -23.70 -14.96 10.28
C GLY A 276 -22.52 -14.01 10.48
N LEU A 277 -21.33 -14.48 10.11
CA LEU A 277 -20.06 -13.76 10.28
C LEU A 277 -19.89 -12.62 9.27
N LEU A 278 -20.44 -12.75 8.06
CA LEU A 278 -20.41 -11.68 7.06
C LEU A 278 -21.22 -10.46 7.53
N ARG A 279 -22.37 -10.68 8.17
CA ARG A 279 -23.17 -9.59 8.75
C ARG A 279 -22.46 -8.92 9.92
N ALA A 280 -21.75 -9.69 10.75
CA ALA A 280 -20.94 -9.15 11.84
C ALA A 280 -19.79 -8.26 11.35
N ALA A 281 -19.34 -8.43 10.10
CA ALA A 281 -18.30 -7.62 9.48
C ALA A 281 -18.80 -6.32 8.83
N ASP A 282 -20.10 -6.02 8.90
CA ASP A 282 -20.70 -4.83 8.25
C ASP A 282 -19.99 -3.55 8.68
N LYS A 283 -19.59 -2.73 7.69
CA LYS A 283 -18.80 -1.49 7.84
C LYS A 283 -17.43 -1.67 8.50
N GLY A 284 -17.00 -2.92 8.67
CA GLY A 284 -15.75 -3.33 9.25
C GLY A 284 -14.87 -4.05 8.23
N MET A 285 -14.12 -5.04 8.71
CA MET A 285 -13.19 -5.80 7.89
C MET A 285 -13.34 -7.31 8.15
N LEU A 286 -13.44 -8.06 7.06
CA LEU A 286 -13.46 -9.51 7.05
C LEU A 286 -12.07 -10.02 6.67
N PHE A 287 -11.47 -10.85 7.51
CA PHE A 287 -10.25 -11.58 7.20
C PHE A 287 -10.55 -13.08 7.04
N LEU A 288 -10.31 -13.60 5.84
CA LEU A 288 -10.46 -15.01 5.49
C LEU A 288 -9.08 -15.68 5.46
N ASP A 289 -8.71 -16.38 6.54
CA ASP A 289 -7.46 -17.14 6.59
C ASP A 289 -7.64 -18.50 5.90
N GLU A 290 -6.60 -18.90 5.17
CA GLU A 290 -6.56 -20.08 4.30
C GLU A 290 -7.75 -20.19 3.33
N VAL A 291 -8.07 -19.11 2.60
CA VAL A 291 -9.22 -19.03 1.66
C VAL A 291 -9.22 -20.15 0.60
N GLY A 292 -8.06 -20.66 0.21
CA GLY A 292 -7.92 -21.80 -0.71
C GLY A 292 -8.40 -23.15 -0.15
N GLU A 293 -8.91 -23.19 1.09
CA GLU A 293 -9.56 -24.35 1.71
C GLU A 293 -11.09 -24.35 1.53
N LEU A 294 -11.70 -23.27 1.02
CA LEU A 294 -13.15 -23.20 0.81
C LEU A 294 -13.59 -24.17 -0.30
N GLY A 295 -14.79 -24.77 -0.15
CA GLY A 295 -15.43 -25.53 -1.23
C GLY A 295 -16.02 -24.62 -2.30
N LEU A 296 -16.36 -25.20 -3.47
CA LEU A 296 -16.84 -24.44 -4.63
C LEU A 296 -18.18 -23.73 -4.38
N ASP A 297 -19.05 -24.32 -3.56
CA ASP A 297 -20.34 -23.72 -3.21
C ASP A 297 -20.14 -22.50 -2.31
N GLU A 298 -19.29 -22.61 -1.29
CA GLU A 298 -18.94 -21.49 -0.42
C GLU A 298 -18.24 -20.36 -1.20
N GLN A 299 -17.36 -20.71 -2.15
CA GLN A 299 -16.70 -19.74 -3.03
C GLN A 299 -17.70 -18.97 -3.89
N SER A 300 -18.72 -19.66 -4.43
CA SER A 300 -19.76 -19.04 -5.27
C SER A 300 -20.59 -18.03 -4.49
N MET A 301 -20.96 -18.36 -3.24
CA MET A 301 -21.69 -17.43 -2.38
C MET A 301 -20.82 -16.28 -1.88
N LEU A 302 -19.56 -16.55 -1.57
CA LEU A 302 -18.61 -15.52 -1.17
C LEU A 302 -18.40 -14.50 -2.29
N LEU A 303 -18.28 -14.95 -3.54
CA LEU A 303 -18.19 -14.06 -4.71
C LEU A 303 -19.36 -13.09 -4.76
N ARG A 304 -20.60 -13.60 -4.63
CA ARG A 304 -21.81 -12.78 -4.59
C ARG A 304 -21.79 -11.76 -3.45
N ALA A 305 -21.37 -12.18 -2.26
CA ALA A 305 -21.26 -11.27 -1.11
C ALA A 305 -20.19 -10.17 -1.31
N ILE A 306 -19.12 -10.45 -2.06
CA ILE A 306 -18.06 -9.48 -2.34
C ILE A 306 -18.51 -8.46 -3.42
N GLU A 307 -19.18 -8.93 -4.46
CA GLU A 307 -19.60 -8.11 -5.61
C GLU A 307 -20.86 -7.30 -5.33
N GLU A 308 -21.91 -7.96 -4.85
CA GLU A 308 -23.23 -7.33 -4.64
C GLU A 308 -23.39 -6.73 -3.24
N LYS A 309 -22.46 -7.00 -2.33
CA LYS A 309 -22.59 -6.70 -0.88
C LYS A 309 -23.84 -7.32 -0.25
N LYS A 310 -24.38 -8.37 -0.87
CA LYS A 310 -25.62 -9.03 -0.48
C LYS A 310 -25.45 -10.54 -0.47
N PHE A 311 -26.18 -11.20 0.43
CA PHE A 311 -26.21 -12.66 0.52
C PHE A 311 -27.53 -13.14 1.16
N LEU A 312 -27.87 -14.40 0.94
CA LEU A 312 -29.05 -15.05 1.52
C LEU A 312 -28.62 -15.91 2.71
N PRO A 313 -29.17 -15.68 3.92
CA PRO A 313 -29.05 -16.63 5.02
C PRO A 313 -29.69 -17.96 4.63
N LEU A 314 -29.18 -19.08 5.17
CA LEU A 314 -29.75 -20.39 4.91
C LEU A 314 -31.22 -20.45 5.34
N GLY A 315 -32.07 -20.95 4.45
CA GLY A 315 -33.52 -21.07 4.68
C GLY A 315 -34.27 -19.74 4.67
N SER A 316 -33.69 -18.68 4.09
CA SER A 316 -34.30 -17.36 3.94
C SER A 316 -34.41 -16.99 2.46
N ASP A 317 -35.55 -16.44 2.05
CA ASP A 317 -35.71 -15.78 0.75
C ASP A 317 -35.42 -14.26 0.81
N GLU A 318 -35.19 -13.74 2.03
CA GLU A 318 -34.83 -12.34 2.25
C GLU A 318 -33.32 -12.13 2.23
N GLU A 319 -32.86 -11.22 1.36
CA GLU A 319 -31.46 -10.82 1.24
C GLU A 319 -31.00 -10.02 2.47
N THR A 320 -29.78 -10.32 2.92
CA THR A 320 -29.06 -9.54 3.92
C THR A 320 -27.90 -8.80 3.23
N GLN A 321 -27.68 -7.54 3.62
CA GLN A 321 -26.59 -6.71 3.10
C GLN A 321 -25.43 -6.64 4.09
N SER A 322 -24.18 -6.56 3.62
CA SER A 322 -23.02 -6.23 4.46
C SER A 322 -21.95 -5.52 3.63
N ASP A 323 -21.60 -4.31 4.02
CA ASP A 323 -20.55 -3.51 3.39
C ASP A 323 -19.23 -3.65 4.15
N PHE A 324 -18.54 -4.77 3.94
CA PHE A 324 -17.24 -5.05 4.55
C PHE A 324 -16.09 -4.84 3.55
N GLN A 325 -14.91 -4.48 4.08
CA GLN A 325 -13.63 -4.61 3.37
C GLN A 325 -13.05 -6.01 3.57
N LEU A 326 -12.30 -6.53 2.60
CA LEU A 326 -11.84 -7.92 2.58
C LEU A 326 -10.31 -8.03 2.59
N ILE A 327 -9.80 -8.89 3.46
CA ILE A 327 -8.44 -9.43 3.38
C ILE A 327 -8.53 -10.95 3.29
N CYS A 328 -7.82 -11.55 2.34
CA CYS A 328 -7.69 -12.99 2.21
C CYS A 328 -6.26 -13.43 2.51
N GLY A 329 -6.10 -14.52 3.25
CA GLY A 329 -4.82 -15.18 3.51
C GLY A 329 -4.79 -16.56 2.87
N THR A 330 -3.66 -16.97 2.30
CA THR A 330 -3.48 -18.37 1.89
C THR A 330 -2.00 -18.79 1.84
N ASN A 331 -1.74 -20.07 2.09
CA ASN A 331 -0.45 -20.71 1.82
C ASN A 331 -0.41 -21.48 0.48
N ARG A 332 -1.54 -21.62 -0.22
CA ARG A 332 -1.65 -22.36 -1.48
C ARG A 332 -1.42 -21.43 -2.66
N ASP A 333 -0.93 -21.98 -3.77
CA ASP A 333 -0.96 -21.29 -5.05
C ASP A 333 -2.37 -21.38 -5.63
N LEU A 334 -3.11 -20.26 -5.56
CA LEU A 334 -4.48 -20.19 -6.04
C LEU A 334 -4.58 -20.48 -7.54
N SER A 335 -3.58 -20.10 -8.33
CA SER A 335 -3.56 -20.33 -9.78
C SER A 335 -3.53 -21.83 -10.10
N VAL A 336 -2.75 -22.59 -9.34
CA VAL A 336 -2.65 -24.05 -9.49
C VAL A 336 -3.95 -24.74 -9.12
N ILE A 337 -4.57 -24.34 -8.00
CA ILE A 337 -5.84 -24.96 -7.58
C ILE A 337 -7.03 -24.51 -8.44
N VAL A 338 -6.96 -23.34 -9.10
CA VAL A 338 -7.91 -22.95 -10.17
C VAL A 338 -7.78 -23.89 -11.36
N ALA A 339 -6.55 -24.13 -11.84
CA ALA A 339 -6.30 -25.05 -12.96
C ALA A 339 -6.79 -26.48 -12.67
N ASN A 340 -6.76 -26.90 -11.40
CA ASN A 340 -7.26 -28.21 -10.95
C ASN A 340 -8.77 -28.23 -10.68
N GLY A 341 -9.51 -27.14 -10.91
CA GLY A 341 -10.95 -27.04 -10.67
C GLY A 341 -11.34 -27.03 -9.18
N CYS A 342 -10.39 -26.81 -8.27
CA CYS A 342 -10.63 -26.72 -6.83
C CYS A 342 -10.90 -25.29 -6.35
N PHE A 343 -10.68 -24.30 -7.19
CA PHE A 343 -10.96 -22.89 -6.91
C PHE A 343 -11.54 -22.20 -8.15
N ARG A 344 -12.45 -21.26 -7.95
CA ARG A 344 -13.10 -20.55 -9.07
C ARG A 344 -12.23 -19.39 -9.58
N ASP A 345 -12.14 -19.29 -10.89
CA ASP A 345 -11.36 -18.25 -11.58
C ASP A 345 -11.94 -16.84 -11.39
N ASP A 346 -13.27 -16.74 -11.34
CA ASP A 346 -13.99 -15.48 -11.10
C ASP A 346 -13.72 -14.92 -9.69
N LEU A 347 -13.76 -15.78 -8.67
CA LEU A 347 -13.41 -15.40 -7.31
C LEU A 347 -11.94 -14.98 -7.20
N LEU A 348 -11.03 -15.70 -7.84
CA LEU A 348 -9.61 -15.33 -7.84
C LEU A 348 -9.42 -13.93 -8.45
N SER A 349 -10.03 -13.69 -9.61
CA SER A 349 -9.99 -12.40 -10.31
C SER A 349 -10.57 -11.25 -9.47
N ARG A 350 -11.51 -11.55 -8.56
CA ARG A 350 -12.09 -10.54 -7.67
C ARG A 350 -11.22 -10.21 -6.45
N ILE A 351 -10.47 -11.18 -5.92
CA ILE A 351 -9.71 -11.00 -4.68
C ILE A 351 -8.22 -10.71 -4.90
N ASN A 352 -7.67 -10.92 -6.10
CA ASN A 352 -6.23 -10.84 -6.37
C ASN A 352 -5.71 -9.45 -6.77
N LEU A 353 -6.57 -8.41 -6.76
CA LEU A 353 -6.19 -7.06 -7.19
C LEU A 353 -4.95 -6.54 -6.46
N TRP A 354 -4.94 -6.60 -5.13
CA TRP A 354 -3.79 -6.26 -4.31
C TRP A 354 -3.18 -7.52 -3.70
N THR A 355 -2.24 -8.13 -4.43
CA THR A 355 -1.58 -9.36 -3.98
C THR A 355 -0.20 -9.10 -3.39
N PHE A 356 0.03 -9.59 -2.17
CA PHE A 356 1.27 -9.44 -1.42
C PHE A 356 1.80 -10.81 -0.99
N HIS A 357 3.06 -11.09 -1.31
CA HIS A 357 3.73 -12.32 -0.86
C HIS A 357 4.52 -12.06 0.43
N MET A 358 4.07 -12.67 1.51
CA MET A 358 4.74 -12.62 2.80
C MET A 358 5.79 -13.73 2.89
N PRO A 359 7.10 -13.40 2.90
CA PRO A 359 8.13 -14.42 2.95
C PRO A 359 8.20 -15.06 4.34
N GLY A 360 8.61 -16.33 4.37
CA GLY A 360 8.83 -17.08 5.60
C GLY A 360 10.07 -16.63 6.36
N LEU A 361 10.20 -17.04 7.62
CA LEU A 361 11.28 -16.62 8.52
C LEU A 361 12.67 -16.99 7.99
N ALA A 362 12.81 -18.18 7.39
CA ALA A 362 14.07 -18.62 6.77
C ALA A 362 14.51 -17.75 5.58
N GLN A 363 13.59 -17.00 4.97
CA GLN A 363 13.88 -16.08 3.85
C GLN A 363 14.26 -14.67 4.34
N ARG A 364 14.26 -14.43 5.66
CA ARG A 364 14.58 -13.15 6.30
C ARG A 364 15.41 -13.36 7.57
N PRO A 365 16.59 -13.98 7.48
CA PRO A 365 17.44 -14.25 8.64
C PRO A 365 17.85 -12.97 9.39
N GLU A 366 17.90 -11.82 8.70
CA GLU A 366 18.23 -10.52 9.31
C GLU A 366 17.19 -10.07 10.34
N ASP A 367 15.95 -10.52 10.20
CA ASP A 367 14.84 -10.18 11.09
C ASP A 367 14.78 -11.09 12.33
N ILE A 368 15.55 -12.18 12.39
CA ILE A 368 15.50 -13.13 13.50
C ILE A 368 15.93 -12.48 14.82
N GLU A 369 17.00 -11.68 14.83
CA GLU A 369 17.47 -11.03 16.05
C GLU A 369 16.45 -9.99 16.59
N PRO A 370 15.92 -9.05 15.77
CA PRO A 370 14.84 -8.17 16.19
C PRO A 370 13.62 -8.92 16.74
N ASN A 371 13.19 -9.99 16.07
CA ASN A 371 12.03 -10.79 16.52
C ASN A 371 12.32 -11.58 17.80
N LEU A 372 13.55 -12.07 17.98
CA LEU A 372 13.97 -12.72 19.22
C LEU A 372 13.85 -11.76 20.40
N LYS A 373 14.32 -10.51 20.24
CA LYS A 373 14.16 -9.48 21.27
C LYS A 373 12.68 -9.21 21.56
N PHE A 374 11.88 -8.97 20.52
CA PHE A 374 10.46 -8.70 20.65
C PHE A 374 9.71 -9.82 21.41
N GLU A 375 9.95 -11.09 21.07
CA GLU A 375 9.27 -12.21 21.73
C GLU A 375 9.76 -12.45 23.17
N LEU A 376 11.02 -12.11 23.48
CA LEU A 376 11.51 -12.11 24.87
C LEU A 376 10.81 -11.04 25.71
N ASP A 377 10.73 -9.82 25.20
CA ASP A 377 10.07 -8.69 25.88
C ASP A 377 8.59 -9.02 26.11
N ARG A 378 7.92 -9.55 25.07
CA ARG A 378 6.53 -10.01 25.16
C ARG A 378 6.34 -11.16 26.16
N PHE A 379 7.26 -12.11 26.23
CA PHE A 379 7.22 -13.19 27.22
C PHE A 379 7.38 -12.62 28.63
N ALA A 380 8.30 -11.69 28.82
CA ALA A 380 8.59 -11.06 30.10
C ALA A 380 7.37 -10.28 30.63
N GLU A 381 6.72 -9.49 29.77
CA GLU A 381 5.49 -8.76 30.09
C GLU A 381 4.35 -9.70 30.48
N ARG A 382 4.12 -10.76 29.70
CA ARG A 382 3.00 -11.71 29.92
C ARG A 382 3.13 -12.50 31.20
N ASN A 383 4.34 -12.90 31.55
CA ASN A 383 4.61 -13.77 32.69
C ASN A 383 5.10 -12.98 33.93
N ASN A 384 5.24 -11.66 33.81
CA ASN A 384 5.79 -10.78 34.85
C ASN A 384 7.15 -11.29 35.40
N VAL A 385 8.02 -11.75 34.50
CA VAL A 385 9.35 -12.27 34.83
C VAL A 385 10.39 -11.67 33.91
N HIS A 386 11.54 -11.29 34.45
CA HIS A 386 12.64 -10.81 33.61
C HIS A 386 13.46 -12.00 33.10
N VAL A 387 13.45 -12.21 31.78
CA VAL A 387 14.24 -13.27 31.14
C VAL A 387 15.30 -12.67 30.23
N THR A 388 16.54 -13.12 30.39
CA THR A 388 17.67 -12.66 29.59
C THR A 388 18.54 -13.82 29.12
N PHE A 389 19.24 -13.63 28.02
CA PHE A 389 20.25 -14.59 27.58
C PHE A 389 21.59 -14.32 28.27
N ASN A 390 22.32 -15.40 28.60
CA ASN A 390 23.76 -15.31 28.68
C ASN A 390 24.32 -14.91 27.30
N ARG A 391 25.30 -13.99 27.27
CA ARG A 391 25.95 -13.49 26.04
C ARG A 391 26.34 -14.61 25.07
N GLU A 392 26.95 -15.67 25.60
CA GLU A 392 27.40 -16.78 24.76
C GLU A 392 26.24 -17.64 24.25
N ALA A 393 25.20 -17.84 25.07
CA ALA A 393 23.98 -18.56 24.68
C ALA A 393 23.24 -17.81 23.57
N ARG A 394 23.13 -16.48 23.67
CA ARG A 394 22.55 -15.63 22.61
C ARG A 394 23.32 -15.77 21.30
N LYS A 395 24.65 -15.67 21.37
CA LYS A 395 25.51 -15.81 20.18
C LYS A 395 25.31 -17.17 19.53
N GLN A 396 25.24 -18.24 20.31
CA GLN A 396 25.03 -19.60 19.82
C GLN A 396 23.64 -19.77 19.18
N PHE A 397 22.58 -19.30 19.84
CA PHE A 397 21.23 -19.39 19.30
C PHE A 397 21.10 -18.60 18.00
N LEU A 398 21.58 -17.36 17.95
CA LEU A 398 21.54 -16.55 16.73
C LEU A 398 22.36 -17.17 15.59
N ALA A 399 23.54 -17.71 15.88
CA ALA A 399 24.37 -18.38 14.86
C ALA A 399 23.69 -19.61 14.26
N PHE A 400 22.95 -20.38 15.07
CA PHE A 400 22.11 -21.46 14.55
C PHE A 400 20.91 -20.91 13.78
N ALA A 401 20.18 -19.97 14.38
CA ALA A 401 18.92 -19.46 13.87
C ALA A 401 19.05 -18.81 12.48
N THR A 402 20.20 -18.20 12.18
CA THR A 402 20.50 -17.60 10.87
C THR A 402 21.26 -18.51 9.91
N SER A 403 21.55 -19.76 10.30
CA SER A 403 22.26 -20.71 9.44
C SER A 403 21.35 -21.34 8.39
N SER A 404 21.95 -21.96 7.37
CA SER A 404 21.21 -22.73 6.36
C SER A 404 20.52 -23.98 6.92
N ASP A 405 20.92 -24.43 8.12
CA ASP A 405 20.31 -25.60 8.77
C ASP A 405 19.00 -25.22 9.49
N ALA A 406 18.76 -23.93 9.73
CA ALA A 406 17.55 -23.45 10.37
C ALA A 406 16.39 -23.35 9.38
N LEU A 407 15.61 -24.44 9.30
CA LEU A 407 14.53 -24.58 8.32
C LEU A 407 13.30 -23.69 8.61
N TRP A 408 13.08 -23.33 9.88
CA TRP A 408 11.91 -22.57 10.32
C TRP A 408 10.60 -23.04 9.67
N SER A 409 10.36 -24.35 9.69
CA SER A 409 9.29 -24.98 8.92
C SER A 409 7.87 -24.53 9.29
N ALA A 410 7.68 -23.91 10.47
CA ALA A 410 6.45 -23.23 10.88
C ALA A 410 6.67 -21.74 11.18
N ASN A 411 7.76 -21.16 10.66
CA ASN A 411 8.10 -19.74 10.71
C ASN A 411 8.07 -19.17 12.14
N PHE A 412 7.32 -18.09 12.39
CA PHE A 412 7.25 -17.46 13.71
C PHE A 412 6.58 -18.36 14.76
N ARG A 413 5.80 -19.38 14.39
CA ARG A 413 5.31 -20.36 15.37
C ARG A 413 6.46 -21.17 15.98
N ASP A 414 7.47 -21.52 15.18
CA ASP A 414 8.67 -22.20 15.67
C ASP A 414 9.48 -21.26 16.57
N LEU A 415 9.72 -20.01 16.14
CA LEU A 415 10.48 -19.02 16.91
C LEU A 415 9.81 -18.71 18.26
N ASN A 416 8.51 -18.39 18.25
CA ASN A 416 7.76 -18.06 19.47
C ASN A 416 7.72 -19.26 20.43
N GLY A 417 7.57 -20.47 19.88
CA GLY A 417 7.65 -21.70 20.65
C GLY A 417 9.03 -21.89 21.27
N ALA A 418 10.11 -21.66 20.52
CA ALA A 418 11.47 -21.79 21.00
C ALA A 418 11.77 -20.77 22.11
N VAL A 419 11.43 -19.50 21.91
CA VAL A 419 11.58 -18.45 22.93
C VAL A 419 10.81 -18.79 24.19
N THR A 420 9.54 -19.18 24.08
CA THR A 420 8.72 -19.57 25.23
C THR A 420 9.37 -20.71 26.01
N ARG A 421 9.82 -21.77 25.33
CA ARG A 421 10.44 -22.92 25.98
C ARG A 421 11.76 -22.57 26.65
N MET A 422 12.65 -21.88 25.95
CA MET A 422 13.93 -21.45 26.51
C MET A 422 13.72 -20.54 27.72
N SER A 423 12.77 -19.62 27.65
CA SER A 423 12.43 -18.72 28.75
C SER A 423 11.82 -19.45 29.95
N THR A 424 10.95 -20.43 29.72
CA THR A 424 10.35 -21.25 30.80
C THR A 424 11.39 -22.14 31.48
N LEU A 425 12.33 -22.70 30.72
CA LEU A 425 13.38 -23.59 31.22
C LEU A 425 14.62 -22.84 31.74
N ALA A 426 14.62 -21.50 31.68
CA ALA A 426 15.74 -20.67 32.10
C ALA A 426 15.87 -20.64 33.64
N PRO A 427 16.91 -21.24 34.24
CA PRO A 427 17.11 -21.18 35.67
C PRO A 427 17.33 -19.72 36.13
N GLY A 428 16.50 -19.25 37.07
CA GLY A 428 16.56 -17.87 37.57
C GLY A 428 16.35 -16.80 36.49
N GLY A 429 15.63 -17.12 35.40
CA GLY A 429 15.38 -16.18 34.31
C GLY A 429 16.59 -15.94 33.39
N ARG A 430 17.64 -16.79 33.46
CA ARG A 430 18.79 -16.71 32.54
C ARG A 430 18.83 -17.89 31.59
N ILE A 431 18.70 -17.62 30.30
CA ILE A 431 18.84 -18.63 29.24
C ILE A 431 20.33 -18.94 29.06
N THR A 432 20.72 -20.16 29.42
CA THR A 432 22.11 -20.64 29.36
C THR A 432 22.42 -21.37 28.05
N LYS A 433 23.67 -21.78 27.85
CA LYS A 433 24.09 -22.52 26.65
C LYS A 433 23.40 -23.87 26.56
N GLU A 434 23.21 -24.53 27.70
CA GLU A 434 22.60 -25.86 27.82
C GLU A 434 21.14 -25.80 27.33
N VAL A 435 20.37 -24.82 27.80
CA VAL A 435 18.99 -24.56 27.34
C VAL A 435 18.93 -24.32 25.83
N VAL A 436 19.88 -23.54 25.29
CA VAL A 436 19.96 -23.29 23.84
C VAL A 436 20.30 -24.57 23.06
N GLN A 437 21.24 -25.38 23.55
CA GLN A 437 21.63 -26.64 22.90
C GLN A 437 20.47 -27.63 22.83
N GLU A 438 19.72 -27.77 23.93
CA GLU A 438 18.52 -28.61 24.00
C GLU A 438 17.44 -28.13 23.01
N GLU A 439 17.20 -26.82 22.94
CA GLU A 439 16.21 -26.27 22.00
C GLU A 439 16.64 -26.43 20.54
N ILE A 440 17.93 -26.23 20.23
CA ILE A 440 18.48 -26.48 18.89
C ILE A 440 18.30 -27.96 18.51
N ALA A 441 18.61 -28.89 19.42
CA ALA A 441 18.43 -30.32 19.17
C ALA A 441 16.94 -30.66 18.91
N ARG A 442 16.04 -30.06 19.68
CA ARG A 442 14.58 -30.22 19.51
C ARG A 442 14.10 -29.70 18.16
N LEU A 443 14.47 -28.48 17.76
CA LEU A 443 14.09 -27.89 16.48
C LEU A 443 14.57 -28.75 15.31
N ASN A 444 15.82 -29.22 15.37
CA ASN A 444 16.37 -30.13 14.36
C ASN A 444 15.57 -31.44 14.27
N LEU A 445 15.18 -32.04 15.38
CA LEU A 445 14.34 -33.26 15.38
C LEU A 445 12.95 -32.98 14.79
N MET A 446 12.31 -31.89 15.18
CA MET A 446 10.99 -31.50 14.68
C MET A 446 11.00 -31.27 13.18
N TRP A 447 12.00 -30.55 12.66
CA TRP A 447 12.09 -30.28 11.23
C TRP A 447 12.47 -31.53 10.42
N ARG A 448 13.34 -32.41 10.95
CA ARG A 448 13.65 -33.69 10.30
C ARG A 448 12.43 -34.59 10.13
N ALA A 449 11.58 -34.69 11.16
CA ALA A 449 10.34 -35.47 11.08
C ALA A 449 9.41 -34.92 9.99
N LYS A 450 9.29 -33.59 9.89
CA LYS A 450 8.46 -32.93 8.88
C LYS A 450 9.03 -33.08 7.46
N THR A 451 10.35 -33.04 7.30
CA THR A 451 11.01 -33.28 6.01
C THR A 451 10.82 -34.72 5.56
N ALA A 452 10.90 -35.70 6.46
CA ALA A 452 10.63 -37.11 6.13
C ALA A 452 9.16 -37.32 5.72
N ASP A 453 8.20 -36.71 6.42
CA ASP A 453 6.78 -36.71 6.03
C ASP A 453 6.57 -36.08 4.64
N ASN A 454 7.24 -34.96 4.35
CA ASN A 454 7.14 -34.31 3.06
C ASN A 454 7.81 -35.12 1.93
N GLN A 455 8.93 -35.79 2.21
CA GLN A 455 9.57 -36.71 1.27
C GLN A 455 8.64 -37.87 0.93
N ASN A 456 8.00 -38.48 1.93
CA ASN A 456 7.01 -39.52 1.70
C ASN A 456 5.83 -39.00 0.88
N LYS A 457 5.27 -37.83 1.20
CA LYS A 457 4.19 -37.20 0.43
C LYS A 457 4.56 -36.92 -1.03
N ILE A 458 5.78 -36.44 -1.29
CA ILE A 458 6.25 -36.19 -2.67
C ILE A 458 6.34 -37.51 -3.44
N LEU A 459 6.84 -38.58 -2.81
CA LEU A 459 6.88 -39.90 -3.42
C LEU A 459 5.46 -40.43 -3.68
N ASP A 460 4.59 -40.39 -2.67
CA ASP A 460 3.21 -40.85 -2.77
C ASP A 460 2.44 -40.12 -3.87
N ALA A 461 2.66 -38.82 -4.03
CA ALA A 461 2.00 -38.00 -5.05
C ALA A 461 2.47 -38.32 -6.49
N VAL A 462 3.73 -38.74 -6.68
CA VAL A 462 4.32 -38.93 -8.02
C VAL A 462 4.28 -40.38 -8.47
N ILE A 463 4.58 -41.33 -7.57
CA ILE A 463 4.66 -42.76 -7.89
C ILE A 463 3.57 -43.61 -7.22
N GLY A 464 2.73 -43.02 -6.36
CA GLY A 464 1.70 -43.73 -5.59
C GLY A 464 2.25 -44.40 -4.32
N THR A 465 1.39 -44.54 -3.32
CA THR A 465 1.75 -45.09 -1.99
C THR A 465 2.29 -46.52 -2.06
N ASP A 466 1.76 -47.35 -2.95
CA ASP A 466 2.15 -48.76 -3.06
C ASP A 466 3.59 -48.89 -3.57
N ARG A 467 3.93 -48.19 -4.66
CA ARG A 467 5.29 -48.19 -5.24
C ARG A 467 6.27 -47.43 -4.36
N ALA A 468 5.84 -46.36 -3.69
CA ALA A 468 6.65 -45.70 -2.68
C ALA A 468 6.95 -46.67 -1.52
N GLY A 469 6.00 -47.52 -1.12
CA GLY A 469 6.17 -48.55 -0.10
C GLY A 469 7.31 -49.53 -0.40
N GLU A 470 7.44 -49.94 -1.66
CA GLU A 470 8.42 -50.92 -2.17
C GLU A 470 9.87 -50.41 -2.22
N LEU A 471 10.08 -49.09 -2.18
CA LEU A 471 11.43 -48.51 -2.25
C LEU A 471 12.20 -48.65 -0.92
N ASP A 472 13.49 -48.97 -1.04
CA ASP A 472 14.39 -48.97 0.11
C ASP A 472 14.60 -47.56 0.65
N ARG A 473 14.97 -47.45 1.93
CA ARG A 473 15.21 -46.14 2.58
C ARG A 473 16.22 -45.28 1.81
N PHE A 474 17.26 -45.89 1.22
CA PHE A 474 18.26 -45.18 0.42
C PHE A 474 17.65 -44.59 -0.86
N GLU A 475 16.82 -45.37 -1.55
CA GLU A 475 16.15 -44.96 -2.79
C GLU A 475 15.12 -43.87 -2.54
N LYS A 476 14.34 -43.99 -1.46
CA LYS A 476 13.35 -42.98 -1.04
C LYS A 476 13.98 -41.60 -0.87
N VAL A 477 15.10 -41.52 -0.15
CA VAL A 477 15.79 -40.25 0.11
C VAL A 477 16.35 -39.65 -1.18
N GLN A 478 16.99 -40.46 -2.04
CA GLN A 478 17.54 -39.96 -3.30
C GLN A 478 16.45 -39.49 -4.26
N LEU A 479 15.40 -40.30 -4.45
CA LEU A 479 14.34 -39.99 -5.40
C LEU A 479 13.55 -38.76 -4.95
N ALA A 480 13.19 -38.66 -3.67
CA ALA A 480 12.45 -37.51 -3.16
C ALA A 480 13.22 -36.19 -3.34
N ASP A 481 14.54 -36.19 -3.11
CA ASP A 481 15.38 -35.01 -3.32
C ASP A 481 15.45 -34.61 -4.81
N VAL A 482 15.63 -35.61 -5.70
CA VAL A 482 15.64 -35.38 -7.15
C VAL A 482 14.30 -34.80 -7.62
N LEU A 483 13.17 -35.37 -7.16
CA LEU A 483 11.83 -34.89 -7.51
C LEU A 483 11.57 -33.47 -7.03
N LYS A 484 12.04 -33.11 -5.83
CA LYS A 484 11.96 -31.74 -5.32
C LYS A 484 12.72 -30.76 -6.22
N VAL A 485 13.95 -31.09 -6.59
CA VAL A 485 14.76 -30.25 -7.50
C VAL A 485 14.13 -30.14 -8.88
N CYS A 486 13.46 -31.18 -9.37
CA CYS A 486 12.71 -31.13 -10.63
C CYS A 486 11.56 -30.13 -10.55
N LYS A 487 10.73 -30.17 -9.49
CA LYS A 487 9.63 -29.22 -9.27
C LYS A 487 10.09 -27.77 -9.12
N ASP A 488 11.23 -27.55 -8.48
CA ASP A 488 11.79 -26.21 -8.25
C ASP A 488 12.56 -25.64 -9.48
N SER A 489 12.49 -26.29 -10.65
CA SER A 489 13.28 -25.92 -11.84
C SER A 489 12.41 -25.74 -13.07
N LYS A 490 12.70 -24.72 -13.90
CA LYS A 490 11.89 -24.38 -15.08
C LYS A 490 12.08 -25.33 -16.26
N SER A 491 13.15 -26.14 -16.23
CA SER A 491 13.46 -27.10 -17.30
C SER A 491 14.29 -28.26 -16.77
N MET A 492 14.21 -29.41 -17.46
CA MET A 492 15.02 -30.59 -17.16
C MET A 492 16.52 -30.29 -17.20
N SER A 493 16.94 -29.39 -18.10
CA SER A 493 18.32 -28.93 -18.17
C SER A 493 18.74 -28.25 -16.88
N GLU A 494 17.95 -27.30 -16.36
CA GLU A 494 18.22 -26.60 -15.11
C GLU A 494 18.26 -27.56 -13.90
N ALA A 495 17.26 -28.44 -13.79
CA ALA A 495 17.20 -29.45 -12.74
C ALA A 495 18.43 -30.35 -12.76
N GLY A 496 18.82 -30.84 -13.94
CA GLY A 496 20.02 -31.66 -14.10
C GLY A 496 21.29 -30.95 -13.65
N ARG A 497 21.42 -29.63 -13.88
CA ARG A 497 22.57 -28.86 -13.39
C ARG A 497 22.61 -28.77 -11.87
N LYS A 498 21.45 -28.61 -11.22
CA LYS A 498 21.32 -28.56 -9.75
C LYS A 498 21.63 -29.91 -9.12
N VAL A 499 20.99 -30.99 -9.59
CA VAL A 499 21.19 -32.36 -9.06
C VAL A 499 22.64 -32.81 -9.21
N PHE A 500 23.27 -32.53 -10.35
CA PHE A 500 24.63 -32.99 -10.65
C PHE A 500 25.70 -31.91 -10.47
N ALA A 501 25.44 -30.86 -9.68
CA ALA A 501 26.27 -29.66 -9.54
C ALA A 501 27.77 -29.94 -9.33
N VAL A 502 28.10 -30.97 -8.54
CA VAL A 502 29.50 -31.37 -8.27
C VAL A 502 30.02 -32.39 -9.30
N SER A 503 29.21 -33.40 -9.67
CA SER A 503 29.69 -34.46 -10.57
C SER A 503 29.90 -33.99 -12.01
N ARG A 504 29.21 -32.93 -12.45
CA ARG A 504 29.35 -32.35 -13.79
C ARG A 504 30.72 -31.73 -14.04
N THR A 505 31.36 -31.16 -13.02
CA THR A 505 32.65 -30.45 -13.16
C THR A 505 33.81 -31.40 -13.46
N LYS A 506 33.62 -32.70 -13.18
CA LYS A 506 34.60 -33.76 -13.42
C LYS A 506 34.41 -34.49 -14.76
N LYS A 507 33.43 -34.10 -15.59
CA LYS A 507 33.12 -34.81 -16.85
C LYS A 507 33.48 -34.01 -18.10
N ARG A 508 34.08 -34.70 -19.09
CA ARG A 508 34.52 -34.13 -20.38
C ARG A 508 33.36 -33.79 -21.34
N ILE A 509 32.23 -34.49 -21.22
CA ILE A 509 30.98 -34.23 -21.97
C ILE A 509 29.86 -34.19 -20.93
N THR A 510 29.12 -33.08 -20.88
CA THR A 510 28.03 -32.88 -19.92
C THR A 510 26.68 -32.84 -20.64
N ASN A 511 25.88 -33.89 -20.46
CA ASN A 511 24.46 -33.89 -20.81
C ASN A 511 23.66 -34.26 -19.55
N ASP A 512 23.56 -33.31 -18.64
CA ASP A 512 22.93 -33.52 -17.32
C ASP A 512 21.41 -33.72 -17.43
N ALA A 513 20.78 -33.16 -18.48
CA ALA A 513 19.38 -33.39 -18.79
C ALA A 513 19.12 -34.88 -19.13
N ASP A 514 19.95 -35.48 -19.99
CA ASP A 514 19.82 -36.90 -20.34
C ASP A 514 20.11 -37.82 -19.14
N ARG A 515 21.07 -37.44 -18.27
CA ARG A 515 21.34 -38.17 -17.03
C ARG A 515 20.14 -38.15 -16.08
N LEU A 516 19.52 -36.99 -15.92
CA LEU A 516 18.34 -36.83 -15.09
C LEU A 516 17.16 -37.62 -15.68
N ARG A 517 16.94 -37.54 -16.99
CA ARG A 517 15.92 -38.33 -17.70
C ARG A 517 16.08 -39.83 -17.47
N LYS A 518 17.31 -40.35 -17.62
CA LYS A 518 17.62 -41.77 -17.38
C LYS A 518 17.44 -42.18 -15.92
N TYR A 519 17.71 -41.27 -14.98
CA TYR A 519 17.46 -41.52 -13.55
C TYR A 519 15.96 -41.63 -13.26
N LEU A 520 15.16 -40.65 -13.71
CA LEU A 520 13.70 -40.64 -13.54
C LEU A 520 13.03 -41.86 -14.21
N ALA A 521 13.51 -42.25 -15.39
CA ALA A 521 13.01 -43.42 -16.11
C ALA A 521 13.15 -44.74 -15.32
N ARG A 522 14.12 -44.87 -14.41
CA ARG A 522 14.23 -46.07 -13.55
C ARG A 522 13.05 -46.25 -12.61
N TYR A 523 12.36 -45.15 -12.32
CA TYR A 523 11.18 -45.12 -11.47
C TYR A 523 9.88 -44.98 -12.28
N ASN A 524 9.94 -45.14 -13.61
CA ASN A 524 8.83 -44.92 -14.55
C ASN A 524 8.22 -43.51 -14.44
N ILE A 525 9.06 -42.49 -14.26
CA ILE A 525 8.63 -41.09 -14.17
C ILE A 525 9.09 -40.37 -15.43
N GLN A 526 8.17 -39.71 -16.15
CA GLN A 526 8.54 -38.77 -17.21
C GLN A 526 8.49 -37.34 -16.70
N TRP A 527 9.28 -36.46 -17.33
CA TRP A 527 9.31 -35.04 -16.94
C TRP A 527 7.99 -34.31 -17.20
N GLY A 528 7.19 -34.76 -18.17
CA GLY A 528 5.86 -34.21 -18.40
C GLY A 528 4.86 -34.52 -17.28
N ASP A 529 5.18 -35.49 -16.43
CA ASP A 529 4.34 -35.93 -15.31
C ASP A 529 4.68 -35.23 -13.98
N LEU A 530 5.69 -34.34 -13.99
CA LEU A 530 6.24 -33.61 -12.83
C LEU A 530 5.90 -32.13 -12.89
#